data_AF-A0A374EWW9-F1
#
_entry.id   AF-A0A374EWW9-F1
#
_cell.length_a   1.000
_cell.length_b   1.000
_cell.length_c   1.000
_cell.angle_alpha   90.00
_cell.angle_beta   90.00
_cell.angle_gamma   90.00
#
_symmetry.space_group_name_H-M   'P 1'
#
loop_
_entity.id
_entity.type
_entity.pdbx_description
1 polymer ?
#
loop_
_entity_poly.entity_id
_entity_poly.type
_entity_poly.pdbx_seq_one_letter_code
_entity_poly.pdbx_strand_id
1 'polypeptide(L)'
;MNGKLQGIIICGVTAACLVGVMAFLNSTSGKSDADSSSSSTAAVSSQDESVVILTKSSDDITSVKVSNEHGEYSVNKSESGKSTWSIPELGTLNANTTAEASMISNLDGFKAKKLVEENVEDMSKYGLDKPTADLTVEYSDGTATTLHVGSVSPSNERYRYVSLDDEKTVYMVMGTKLSYYTDPVTAYANLTLLTKPSDDDWPDYGKETVTRKDLDYEMAFENNPNEIEGLSGQVMTEPIFSYLNITNSSATTHGMWGLTAQSCEVIAPDKTAMKEHGLSDPFATVRLSGDGYDYTLKIGDPVYATAGDSSETTDTVSAYYCYFEGVKGVDAIYLVSADNLPWATIKAEDVITSLMTSNYLVDLKDVEVVYNGKKTVYEVESSGTSADTDSDGKTTAQVTKVTTDGKELDVDNFKTFYQYLMGCPTNEIYFTDPEGESYLTITFDRKDGKKDVMELYKDSSRRSVVKLNGETSFRIQSTWVDTFVANMDRLLKGEAVDENY
;
A
#
# COMPACT_ATOMS: atom_id res chain seq x y z
N MET A 1 6.14 -11.25 29.33
CA MET A 1 6.09 -12.56 28.63
C MET A 1 4.82 -12.58 27.79
N ASN A 2 4.99 -12.55 26.46
CA ASN A 2 4.03 -12.85 25.39
C ASN A 2 2.59 -12.34 25.52
N GLY A 3 2.33 -11.14 25.01
CA GLY A 3 1.02 -10.76 24.46
C GLY A 3 1.02 -11.02 22.96
N LYS A 4 0.65 -12.24 22.55
CA LYS A 4 0.43 -12.59 21.15
C LYS A 4 -0.99 -12.19 20.75
N LEU A 5 -1.07 -11.56 19.57
CA LEU A 5 -2.14 -11.66 18.56
C LEU A 5 -3.49 -10.98 18.86
N GLN A 6 -3.85 -9.96 18.07
CA GLN A 6 -4.82 -10.11 16.97
C GLN A 6 -5.05 -8.76 16.26
N GLY A 7 -4.46 -8.62 15.07
CA GLY A 7 -4.75 -7.59 14.07
C GLY A 7 -4.66 -8.24 12.70
N ILE A 8 -5.80 -8.41 12.05
CA ILE A 8 -6.11 -9.37 10.98
C ILE A 8 -5.24 -9.25 9.72
N ILE A 9 -4.85 -10.43 9.23
CA ILE A 9 -4.28 -10.73 7.91
C ILE A 9 -5.33 -10.47 6.82
N ILE A 10 -5.07 -9.57 5.88
CA ILE A 10 -5.69 -9.57 4.55
C ILE A 10 -4.64 -10.05 3.54
N CYS A 11 -4.46 -11.37 3.47
CA CYS A 11 -3.72 -12.08 2.41
C CYS A 11 -4.62 -13.12 1.72
N GLY A 12 -5.92 -12.82 1.59
CA GLY A 12 -6.95 -13.83 1.37
C GLY A 12 -7.72 -13.81 0.06
N VAL A 13 -7.21 -13.22 -1.05
CA VAL A 13 -7.94 -13.23 -2.34
C VAL A 13 -7.11 -13.72 -3.54
N THR A 14 -5.77 -13.76 -3.49
CA THR A 14 -4.95 -14.21 -4.64
C THR A 14 -4.83 -15.73 -4.79
N ALA A 15 -5.15 -16.53 -3.77
CA ALA A 15 -5.02 -17.99 -3.82
C ALA A 15 -6.22 -18.75 -4.42
N ALA A 16 -7.42 -18.13 -4.50
CA ALA A 16 -8.61 -18.80 -5.02
C ALA A 16 -8.67 -18.82 -6.56
N CYS A 17 -8.05 -17.84 -7.24
CA CYS A 17 -8.00 -17.80 -8.71
C CYS A 17 -7.02 -18.82 -9.31
N LEU A 18 -5.99 -19.25 -8.56
CA LEU A 18 -5.01 -20.24 -9.04
C LEU A 18 -5.55 -21.69 -9.04
N VAL A 19 -6.47 -22.04 -8.13
CA VAL A 19 -7.04 -23.39 -8.06
C VAL A 19 -8.13 -23.62 -9.12
N GLY A 20 -8.91 -22.59 -9.46
CA GLY A 20 -9.95 -22.66 -10.50
C GLY A 20 -9.39 -22.88 -11.91
N VAL A 21 -8.23 -22.28 -12.24
CA VAL A 21 -7.58 -22.41 -13.55
C VAL A 21 -6.93 -23.79 -13.74
N MET A 22 -6.43 -24.40 -12.66
CA MET A 22 -5.80 -25.72 -12.74
C MET A 22 -6.82 -26.87 -12.90
N ALA A 23 -8.03 -26.72 -12.36
CA ALA A 23 -9.12 -27.69 -12.58
C ALA A 23 -9.72 -27.60 -14.00
N PHE A 24 -9.73 -26.41 -14.62
CA PHE A 24 -10.22 -26.23 -15.98
C PHE A 24 -9.23 -26.77 -17.03
N LEU A 25 -7.93 -26.61 -16.82
CA LEU A 25 -6.89 -27.13 -17.74
C LEU A 25 -6.73 -28.66 -17.69
N ASN A 26 -7.21 -29.32 -16.63
CA ASN A 26 -7.16 -30.78 -16.50
C ASN A 26 -8.43 -31.48 -17.05
N SER A 27 -9.40 -30.73 -17.60
CA SER A 27 -10.68 -31.27 -18.10
C SER A 27 -10.86 -31.20 -19.63
N THR A 28 -9.87 -30.71 -20.39
CA THR A 28 -9.95 -30.60 -21.87
C THR A 28 -9.01 -31.52 -22.66
N SER A 29 -8.30 -32.44 -22.00
CA SER A 29 -7.49 -33.47 -22.68
C SER A 29 -8.15 -34.85 -22.55
N GLY A 30 -9.11 -35.14 -23.44
CA GLY A 30 -9.71 -36.47 -23.44
C GLY A 30 -10.69 -36.74 -24.58
N LYS A 31 -10.18 -37.03 -25.78
CA LYS A 31 -10.80 -38.06 -26.63
C LYS A 31 -9.82 -38.63 -27.65
N SER A 32 -9.54 -39.91 -27.44
CA SER A 32 -8.88 -40.86 -28.32
C SER A 32 -9.74 -41.18 -29.54
N ASP A 33 -9.09 -41.43 -30.69
CA ASP A 33 -9.50 -42.49 -31.61
C ASP A 33 -8.25 -43.12 -32.25
N ALA A 34 -8.22 -44.45 -32.20
CA ALA A 34 -7.21 -45.30 -32.80
C ALA A 34 -7.69 -45.74 -34.18
N ASP A 35 -6.85 -45.60 -35.20
CA ASP A 35 -6.92 -46.48 -36.36
C ASP A 35 -5.53 -46.74 -36.93
N SER A 36 -5.26 -48.02 -37.21
CA SER A 36 -3.98 -48.55 -37.66
C SER A 36 -3.99 -48.70 -39.18
N SER A 37 -3.00 -48.12 -39.86
CA SER A 37 -2.63 -48.51 -41.22
C SER A 37 -1.17 -48.16 -41.49
N SER A 38 -0.36 -49.19 -41.73
CA SER A 38 1.05 -49.07 -42.10
C SER A 38 1.25 -48.49 -43.50
N SER A 39 2.16 -47.51 -43.63
CA SER A 39 3.04 -47.43 -44.80
C SER A 39 4.34 -46.70 -44.44
N SER A 40 5.44 -47.27 -44.89
CA SER A 40 6.83 -46.91 -44.65
C SER A 40 7.27 -45.58 -45.28
N THR A 41 7.83 -44.68 -44.47
CA THR A 41 8.86 -43.70 -44.89
C THR A 41 9.64 -43.21 -43.67
N ALA A 42 10.96 -43.38 -43.72
CA ALA A 42 12.02 -42.89 -42.84
C ALA A 42 11.62 -42.37 -41.44
N ALA A 43 11.87 -43.19 -40.42
CA ALA A 43 11.93 -42.73 -39.04
C ALA A 43 13.16 -41.82 -38.85
N VAL A 44 12.93 -40.52 -38.67
CA VAL A 44 13.82 -39.67 -37.88
C VAL A 44 13.26 -39.71 -36.46
N SER A 45 13.91 -40.47 -35.59
CA SER A 45 13.60 -40.53 -34.16
C SER A 45 14.02 -39.21 -33.49
N SER A 46 13.11 -38.26 -33.31
CA SER A 46 13.33 -37.10 -32.45
C SER A 46 12.87 -37.43 -31.03
N GLN A 47 13.75 -38.04 -30.24
CA GLN A 47 13.67 -37.83 -28.80
C GLN A 47 14.33 -36.46 -28.54
N ASP A 48 13.54 -35.48 -28.11
CA ASP A 48 14.04 -34.19 -27.63
C ASP A 48 14.85 -34.47 -26.34
N GLU A 49 16.10 -34.88 -26.46
CA GLU A 49 17.04 -34.90 -25.34
C GLU A 49 17.51 -33.47 -25.09
N SER A 50 17.31 -32.97 -23.87
CA SER A 50 17.80 -31.66 -23.46
C SER A 50 19.32 -31.60 -23.60
N VAL A 51 19.85 -30.56 -24.25
CA VAL A 51 21.29 -30.40 -24.49
C VAL A 51 21.85 -29.38 -23.50
N VAL A 52 22.90 -29.74 -22.77
CA VAL A 52 23.64 -28.78 -21.94
C VAL A 52 24.51 -27.95 -22.86
N ILE A 53 24.31 -26.64 -22.88
CA ILE A 53 25.02 -25.70 -23.78
C ILE A 53 25.99 -24.80 -23.02
N LEU A 54 25.85 -24.64 -21.71
CA LEU A 54 26.91 -24.14 -20.83
C LEU A 54 27.26 -25.22 -19.81
N THR A 55 28.51 -25.68 -19.82
CA THR A 55 28.96 -26.84 -19.02
C THR A 55 29.65 -26.46 -17.72
N LYS A 56 29.98 -25.19 -17.52
CA LYS A 56 30.72 -24.70 -16.36
C LYS A 56 29.78 -24.37 -15.20
N SER A 57 30.30 -24.47 -13.98
CA SER A 57 29.57 -24.14 -12.76
C SER A 57 29.38 -22.63 -12.64
N SER A 58 28.27 -22.20 -12.04
CA SER A 58 28.09 -20.79 -11.66
C SER A 58 29.14 -20.28 -10.67
N ASP A 59 29.76 -21.17 -9.89
CA ASP A 59 30.82 -20.79 -8.94
C ASP A 59 32.07 -20.25 -9.65
N ASP A 60 32.29 -20.72 -10.88
CA ASP A 60 33.43 -20.32 -11.71
C ASP A 60 33.17 -19.02 -12.47
N ILE A 61 31.93 -18.49 -12.47
CA ILE A 61 31.58 -17.24 -13.15
C ILE A 61 32.19 -16.06 -12.38
N THR A 62 32.77 -15.12 -13.13
CA THR A 62 33.34 -13.86 -12.61
C THR A 62 32.57 -12.64 -13.08
N SER A 63 32.04 -12.67 -14.31
CA SER A 63 31.25 -11.58 -14.87
C SER A 63 30.26 -12.13 -15.89
N VAL A 64 29.13 -11.46 -16.01
CA VAL A 64 28.15 -11.69 -17.06
C VAL A 64 27.81 -10.35 -17.69
N LYS A 65 28.16 -10.18 -18.96
CA LYS A 65 27.89 -8.97 -19.74
C LYS A 65 26.68 -9.20 -20.62
N VAL A 66 25.75 -8.27 -20.59
CA VAL A 66 24.51 -8.31 -21.36
C VAL A 66 24.47 -7.11 -22.29
N SER A 67 24.17 -7.33 -23.56
CA SER A 67 23.78 -6.31 -24.52
C SER A 67 22.43 -6.72 -25.10
N ASN A 68 21.40 -5.90 -24.93
CA ASN A 68 20.05 -6.22 -25.40
C ASN A 68 19.34 -4.97 -25.94
N GLU A 69 18.07 -5.11 -26.33
CA GLU A 69 17.27 -4.01 -26.88
C GLU A 69 17.13 -2.80 -25.94
N HIS A 70 17.39 -2.97 -24.64
CA HIS A 70 17.33 -1.92 -23.62
C HIS A 70 18.69 -1.31 -23.27
N GLY A 71 19.78 -1.80 -23.87
CA GLY A 71 21.14 -1.31 -23.66
C GLY A 71 22.10 -2.38 -23.14
N GLU A 72 23.18 -1.94 -22.50
CA GLU A 72 24.25 -2.80 -22.01
C GLU A 72 24.40 -2.69 -20.49
N TYR A 73 24.61 -3.83 -19.82
CA TYR A 73 24.92 -3.88 -18.39
C TYR A 73 25.76 -5.11 -18.04
N SER A 74 26.34 -5.09 -16.84
CA SER A 74 27.18 -6.19 -16.37
C SER A 74 26.85 -6.61 -14.95
N VAL A 75 26.84 -7.93 -14.70
CA VAL A 75 26.73 -8.51 -13.36
C VAL A 75 28.08 -9.09 -13.00
N ASN A 76 28.76 -8.45 -12.05
CA ASN A 76 30.14 -8.76 -11.69
C ASN A 76 30.19 -9.36 -10.30
N LYS A 77 31.08 -10.34 -10.10
CA LYS A 77 31.35 -10.89 -8.77
C LYS A 77 31.84 -9.76 -7.88
N SER A 78 31.16 -9.53 -6.77
CA SER A 78 31.45 -8.36 -5.94
C SER A 78 32.81 -8.50 -5.27
N GLU A 79 33.59 -7.43 -5.31
CA GLU A 79 34.77 -7.28 -4.43
C GLU A 79 34.34 -6.86 -3.00
N SER A 80 33.09 -6.42 -2.83
CA SER A 80 32.53 -5.98 -1.56
C SER A 80 31.93 -7.16 -0.80
N GLY A 81 32.29 -7.36 0.47
CA GLY A 81 31.72 -8.44 1.30
C GLY A 81 30.24 -8.28 1.68
N LYS A 82 29.49 -7.35 1.06
CA LYS A 82 28.08 -7.05 1.37
C LYS A 82 27.08 -7.79 0.47
N SER A 83 27.47 -8.12 -0.76
CA SER A 83 26.71 -8.91 -1.72
C SER A 83 27.68 -9.83 -2.48
N THR A 84 27.20 -10.93 -3.05
CA THR A 84 28.04 -11.79 -3.92
C THR A 84 28.22 -11.20 -5.32
N TRP A 85 27.27 -10.37 -5.76
CA TRP A 85 27.23 -9.79 -7.10
C TRP A 85 26.97 -8.28 -7.04
N SER A 86 27.27 -7.59 -8.13
CA SER A 86 27.05 -6.15 -8.28
C SER A 86 26.83 -5.77 -9.74
N ILE A 87 25.92 -4.81 -9.97
CA ILE A 87 25.62 -4.22 -11.26
C ILE A 87 26.01 -2.73 -11.26
N PRO A 88 27.16 -2.36 -11.84
CA PRO A 88 27.63 -0.97 -11.85
C PRO A 88 26.64 0.02 -12.45
N GLU A 89 25.86 -0.43 -13.44
CA GLU A 89 24.90 0.40 -14.18
C GLU A 89 23.65 0.75 -13.35
N LEU A 90 23.41 0.09 -12.20
CA LEU A 90 22.41 0.54 -11.22
C LEU A 90 22.83 1.82 -10.47
N GLY A 91 24.09 2.23 -10.59
CA GLY A 91 24.61 3.45 -9.99
C GLY A 91 24.49 3.44 -8.47
N THR A 92 23.67 4.33 -7.91
CA THR A 92 23.46 4.45 -6.47
C THR A 92 22.31 3.59 -5.94
N LEU A 93 21.53 2.96 -6.82
CA LEU A 93 20.35 2.18 -6.44
C LEU A 93 20.73 0.95 -5.61
N ASN A 94 19.86 0.62 -4.66
CA ASN A 94 19.91 -0.67 -4.01
C ASN A 94 19.55 -1.76 -5.03
N ALA A 95 20.39 -2.77 -5.17
CA ALA A 95 20.13 -3.89 -6.08
C ALA A 95 19.16 -4.90 -5.47
N ASN A 96 18.39 -5.56 -6.35
CA ASN A 96 17.66 -6.77 -6.02
C ASN A 96 18.63 -7.97 -6.03
N THR A 97 19.29 -8.20 -4.89
CA THR A 97 20.31 -9.24 -4.74
C THR A 97 19.77 -10.66 -5.00
N THR A 98 18.46 -10.88 -4.85
CA THR A 98 17.82 -12.16 -5.18
C THR A 98 17.73 -12.35 -6.69
N ALA A 99 17.39 -11.29 -7.44
CA ALA A 99 17.39 -11.33 -8.90
C ALA A 99 18.81 -11.51 -9.46
N GLU A 100 19.80 -10.80 -8.92
CA GLU A 100 21.22 -10.98 -9.28
C GLU A 100 21.68 -12.43 -9.09
N ALA A 101 21.44 -13.00 -7.91
CA ALA A 101 21.82 -14.38 -7.61
C ALA A 101 21.10 -15.38 -8.53
N SER A 102 19.80 -15.16 -8.78
CA SER A 102 18.99 -16.02 -9.65
C SER A 102 19.48 -15.99 -11.10
N MET A 103 19.86 -14.83 -11.61
CA MET A 103 20.44 -14.67 -12.94
C MET A 103 21.71 -15.52 -13.10
N ILE A 104 22.57 -15.53 -12.09
CA ILE A 104 23.83 -16.29 -12.15
C ILE A 104 23.59 -17.79 -11.95
N SER A 105 22.80 -18.19 -10.96
CA SER A 105 22.45 -19.59 -10.75
C SER A 105 21.69 -20.21 -11.94
N ASN A 106 20.96 -19.40 -12.71
CA ASN A 106 20.29 -19.86 -13.93
C ASN A 106 21.29 -20.36 -14.99
N LEU A 107 22.54 -19.88 -14.99
CA LEU A 107 23.60 -20.30 -15.93
C LEU A 107 24.26 -21.63 -15.57
N ASP A 108 24.09 -22.12 -14.35
CA ASP A 108 24.66 -23.39 -13.93
C ASP A 108 24.02 -24.56 -14.68
N GLY A 109 24.82 -25.25 -15.49
CA GLY A 109 24.35 -26.32 -16.36
C GLY A 109 23.25 -25.87 -17.32
N PHE A 110 23.35 -24.66 -17.90
CA PHE A 110 22.35 -24.09 -18.79
C PHE A 110 22.00 -25.04 -19.94
N LYS A 111 20.71 -25.40 -20.06
CA LYS A 111 20.22 -26.39 -21.03
C LYS A 111 19.30 -25.78 -22.07
N ALA A 112 19.55 -26.13 -23.33
CA ALA A 112 18.58 -26.05 -24.40
C ALA A 112 17.59 -27.22 -24.33
N LYS A 113 16.37 -26.98 -24.82
CA LYS A 113 15.39 -28.05 -25.03
C LYS A 113 15.89 -29.05 -26.06
N LYS A 114 16.50 -28.57 -27.14
CA LYS A 114 17.10 -29.38 -28.19
C LYS A 114 18.07 -28.59 -29.05
N LEU A 115 18.90 -29.33 -29.78
CA LEU A 115 19.58 -28.87 -30.98
C LEU A 115 18.57 -28.79 -32.14
N VAL A 116 18.58 -27.68 -32.86
CA VAL A 116 17.67 -27.40 -33.99
C VAL A 116 18.33 -27.73 -35.31
N GLU A 117 19.53 -27.18 -35.54
CA GLU A 117 20.28 -27.34 -36.79
C GLU A 117 21.78 -27.09 -36.54
N GLU A 118 22.64 -27.86 -37.20
CA GLU A 118 24.09 -27.68 -37.21
C GLU A 118 24.56 -27.20 -38.58
N ASN A 119 25.68 -26.47 -38.62
CA ASN A 119 26.30 -25.95 -39.85
C ASN A 119 25.33 -25.08 -40.67
N VAL A 120 24.53 -24.27 -39.98
CA VAL A 120 23.50 -23.40 -40.59
C VAL A 120 24.13 -22.45 -41.62
N GLU A 121 23.68 -22.53 -42.87
CA GLU A 121 24.16 -21.66 -43.95
C GLU A 121 23.67 -20.22 -43.81
N ASP A 122 22.46 -20.04 -43.28
CA ASP A 122 21.74 -18.77 -43.18
C ASP A 122 21.15 -18.57 -41.79
N MET A 123 21.90 -17.88 -40.92
CA MET A 123 21.54 -17.59 -39.53
C MET A 123 20.35 -16.62 -39.41
N SER A 124 20.04 -15.87 -40.47
CA SER A 124 18.94 -14.90 -40.47
C SER A 124 17.56 -15.56 -40.32
N LYS A 125 17.43 -16.83 -40.75
CA LYS A 125 16.23 -17.67 -40.53
C LYS A 125 15.84 -17.78 -39.06
N TYR A 126 16.80 -17.62 -38.17
CA TYR A 126 16.65 -17.74 -36.73
C TYR A 126 16.78 -16.38 -36.01
N GLY A 127 16.98 -15.29 -36.75
CA GLY A 127 17.27 -13.96 -36.21
C GLY A 127 18.59 -13.88 -35.47
N LEU A 128 19.56 -14.73 -35.83
CA LEU A 128 20.88 -14.78 -35.19
C LEU A 128 21.95 -14.02 -35.98
N ASP A 129 21.61 -13.47 -37.15
CA ASP A 129 22.42 -12.47 -37.85
C ASP A 129 22.32 -11.08 -37.19
N LYS A 130 21.22 -10.84 -36.48
CA LYS A 130 20.97 -9.67 -35.62
C LYS A 130 20.28 -10.12 -34.34
N PRO A 131 21.05 -10.66 -33.38
CA PRO A 131 20.51 -11.10 -32.10
C PRO A 131 19.74 -9.98 -31.38
N THR A 132 18.67 -10.33 -30.69
CA THR A 132 17.92 -9.41 -29.80
C THR A 132 18.64 -9.20 -28.47
N ALA A 133 19.53 -10.13 -28.09
CA ALA A 133 20.40 -9.98 -26.95
C ALA A 133 21.66 -10.84 -27.11
N ASP A 134 22.78 -10.35 -26.59
CA ASP A 134 24.05 -11.04 -26.46
C ASP A 134 24.42 -11.13 -24.97
N LEU A 135 24.83 -12.32 -24.56
CA LEU A 135 25.20 -12.64 -23.19
C LEU A 135 26.60 -13.23 -23.15
N THR A 136 27.60 -12.50 -22.69
CA THR A 136 28.96 -13.02 -22.52
C THR A 136 29.19 -13.42 -21.06
N VAL A 137 29.42 -14.71 -20.83
CA VAL A 137 29.75 -15.27 -19.52
C VAL A 137 31.27 -15.44 -19.42
N GLU A 138 31.89 -14.72 -18.47
CA GLU A 138 33.32 -14.79 -18.19
C GLU A 138 33.59 -15.67 -16.96
N TYR A 139 34.61 -16.52 -17.05
CA TYR A 139 34.95 -17.48 -16.02
C TYR A 139 36.33 -17.20 -15.37
N SER A 140 36.53 -17.74 -14.18
CA SER A 140 37.74 -17.58 -13.38
C SER A 140 39.02 -18.18 -14.00
N ASP A 141 38.87 -19.10 -14.97
CA ASP A 141 39.99 -19.65 -15.74
C ASP A 141 40.41 -18.77 -16.93
N GLY A 142 39.77 -17.60 -17.09
CA GLY A 142 40.06 -16.62 -18.14
C GLY A 142 39.38 -16.89 -19.48
N THR A 143 38.57 -17.95 -19.58
CA THR A 143 37.75 -18.18 -20.78
C THR A 143 36.42 -17.42 -20.71
N ALA A 144 35.77 -17.26 -21.86
CA ALA A 144 34.43 -16.70 -21.96
C ALA A 144 33.60 -17.48 -22.99
N THR A 145 32.28 -17.43 -22.85
CA THR A 145 31.32 -17.97 -23.81
C THR A 145 30.21 -16.95 -24.02
N THR A 146 29.89 -16.64 -25.28
CA THR A 146 28.81 -15.74 -25.65
C THR A 146 27.59 -16.52 -26.11
N LEU A 147 26.41 -16.21 -25.57
CA LEU A 147 25.13 -16.68 -26.06
C LEU A 147 24.48 -15.57 -26.89
N HIS A 148 24.14 -15.88 -28.12
CA HIS A 148 23.37 -15.00 -29.01
C HIS A 148 21.91 -15.41 -28.98
N VAL A 149 21.01 -14.50 -28.61
CA VAL A 149 19.57 -14.75 -28.51
C VAL A 149 18.87 -14.22 -29.76
N GLY A 150 18.29 -15.12 -30.54
CA GLY A 150 17.57 -14.80 -31.76
C GLY A 150 16.05 -14.70 -31.58
N SER A 151 15.35 -14.96 -32.67
CA SER A 151 13.89 -14.86 -32.77
C SER A 151 13.15 -15.90 -31.92
N VAL A 152 11.91 -15.56 -31.57
CA VAL A 152 10.94 -16.51 -31.00
C VAL A 152 10.67 -17.64 -31.99
N SER A 153 10.56 -18.88 -31.49
CA SER A 153 10.28 -20.02 -32.36
C SER A 153 8.85 -19.93 -32.92
N PRO A 154 8.67 -19.97 -34.25
CA PRO A 154 7.34 -19.96 -34.87
C PRO A 154 6.49 -21.18 -34.49
N SER A 155 7.14 -22.27 -34.04
CA SER A 155 6.47 -23.50 -33.64
C SER A 155 5.97 -23.47 -32.19
N ASN A 156 6.54 -22.60 -31.36
CA ASN A 156 6.17 -22.46 -29.95
C ASN A 156 6.75 -21.17 -29.36
N GLU A 157 5.87 -20.21 -29.08
CA GLU A 157 6.23 -18.87 -28.60
C GLU A 157 6.94 -18.87 -27.23
N ARG A 158 6.92 -19.98 -26.49
CA ARG A 158 7.65 -20.13 -25.22
C ARG A 158 9.15 -20.33 -25.41
N TYR A 159 9.63 -20.50 -26.62
CA TYR A 159 11.04 -20.78 -26.92
C TYR A 159 11.64 -19.75 -27.87
N ARG A 160 12.94 -19.53 -27.75
CA ARG A 160 13.75 -18.70 -28.65
C ARG A 160 14.92 -19.50 -29.19
N TYR A 161 15.42 -19.08 -30.35
CA TYR A 161 16.64 -19.64 -30.94
C TYR A 161 17.87 -19.04 -30.28
N VAL A 162 18.90 -19.85 -30.06
CA VAL A 162 20.16 -19.44 -29.44
C VAL A 162 21.34 -20.08 -30.18
N SER A 163 22.43 -19.35 -30.38
CA SER A 163 23.75 -19.89 -30.76
C SER A 163 24.82 -19.52 -29.74
N LEU A 164 25.94 -20.25 -29.76
CA LEU A 164 27.10 -19.98 -28.90
C LEU A 164 28.25 -19.44 -29.74
N ASP A 165 28.92 -18.40 -29.24
CA ASP A 165 30.07 -17.76 -29.87
C ASP A 165 29.85 -17.58 -31.39
N ASP A 166 30.87 -17.80 -32.21
CA ASP A 166 30.75 -17.78 -33.67
C ASP A 166 30.28 -19.13 -34.27
N GLU A 167 29.69 -20.03 -33.46
CA GLU A 167 29.24 -21.34 -33.94
C GLU A 167 27.98 -21.23 -34.81
N LYS A 168 27.94 -22.03 -35.89
CA LYS A 168 26.77 -22.15 -36.78
C LYS A 168 25.81 -23.24 -36.32
N THR A 169 25.66 -23.38 -35.01
CA THR A 169 24.77 -24.37 -34.38
C THR A 169 23.65 -23.63 -33.67
N VAL A 170 22.41 -24.01 -33.97
CA VAL A 170 21.22 -23.37 -33.42
C VAL A 170 20.55 -24.31 -32.45
N TYR A 171 20.26 -23.78 -31.26
CA TYR A 171 19.56 -24.44 -30.19
C TYR A 171 18.21 -23.77 -29.94
N MET A 172 17.31 -24.48 -29.25
CA MET A 172 16.03 -23.95 -28.82
C MET A 172 15.99 -23.88 -27.30
N VAL A 173 15.87 -22.67 -26.75
CA VAL A 173 15.92 -22.41 -25.29
C VAL A 173 14.59 -21.80 -24.84
N MET A 174 14.14 -22.17 -23.63
CA MET A 174 12.89 -21.63 -23.07
C MET A 174 13.06 -20.14 -22.77
N GLY A 175 12.14 -19.30 -23.24
CA GLY A 175 12.23 -17.84 -23.13
C GLY A 175 12.34 -17.33 -21.69
N THR A 176 11.67 -17.99 -20.74
CA THR A 176 11.77 -17.62 -19.31
C THR A 176 13.15 -17.86 -18.69
N LYS A 177 14.02 -18.67 -19.31
CA LYS A 177 15.42 -18.78 -18.91
C LYS A 177 16.27 -17.64 -19.46
N LEU A 178 15.82 -17.02 -20.54
CA LEU A 178 16.51 -15.95 -21.23
C LEU A 178 16.08 -14.56 -20.74
N SER A 179 14.93 -14.45 -20.06
CA SER A 179 14.38 -13.17 -19.59
C SER A 179 15.38 -12.38 -18.75
N TYR A 180 16.16 -13.04 -17.88
CA TYR A 180 17.23 -12.40 -17.11
C TYR A 180 18.26 -11.60 -17.95
N TYR A 181 18.39 -11.92 -19.24
CA TYR A 181 19.36 -11.29 -20.15
C TYR A 181 18.68 -10.47 -21.25
N THR A 182 17.36 -10.57 -21.40
CA THR A 182 16.58 -9.74 -22.32
C THR A 182 15.87 -8.60 -21.62
N ASP A 183 15.74 -8.64 -20.29
CA ASP A 183 15.14 -7.59 -19.48
C ASP A 183 16.10 -6.38 -19.34
N PRO A 184 15.57 -5.16 -19.13
CA PRO A 184 16.40 -3.98 -18.88
C PRO A 184 17.13 -4.08 -17.53
N VAL A 185 18.21 -3.33 -17.37
CA VAL A 185 18.95 -3.23 -16.10
C VAL A 185 18.06 -2.80 -14.93
N THR A 186 16.99 -2.02 -15.20
CA THR A 186 16.03 -1.57 -14.19
C THR A 186 15.28 -2.72 -13.51
N ALA A 187 15.16 -3.90 -14.15
CA ALA A 187 14.57 -5.09 -13.55
C ALA A 187 15.35 -5.60 -12.33
N TYR A 188 16.62 -5.20 -12.19
CA TYR A 188 17.48 -5.54 -11.08
C TYR A 188 17.52 -4.49 -9.97
N ALA A 189 16.75 -3.40 -10.08
CA ALA A 189 16.58 -2.45 -8.98
C ALA A 189 15.73 -3.07 -7.85
N ASN A 190 16.06 -2.77 -6.59
CA ASN A 190 15.20 -3.11 -5.46
C ASN A 190 13.92 -2.28 -5.52
N LEU A 191 12.77 -2.94 -5.39
CA LEU A 191 11.46 -2.30 -5.46
C LEU A 191 10.90 -1.92 -4.07
N THR A 192 11.63 -2.20 -2.99
CA THR A 192 11.30 -1.65 -1.65
C THR A 192 11.86 -0.24 -1.54
N LEU A 193 10.99 0.77 -1.58
CA LEU A 193 11.41 2.18 -1.60
C LEU A 193 11.72 2.71 -0.21
N LEU A 194 10.95 2.30 0.79
CA LEU A 194 11.25 2.55 2.20
C LEU A 194 10.94 1.29 2.99
N THR A 195 11.92 0.76 3.72
CA THR A 195 11.75 -0.45 4.51
C THR A 195 10.79 -0.21 5.67
N LYS A 196 9.87 -1.14 5.90
CA LYS A 196 9.00 -1.13 7.08
C LYS A 196 9.85 -1.40 8.34
N PRO A 197 9.77 -0.57 9.38
CA PRO A 197 10.36 -0.88 10.69
C PRO A 197 9.85 -2.21 11.25
N SER A 198 10.65 -2.82 12.13
CA SER A 198 10.17 -3.94 12.94
C SER A 198 9.11 -3.43 13.93
N ASP A 199 8.23 -4.30 14.42
CA ASP A 199 7.17 -3.91 15.35
C ASP A 199 7.70 -3.28 16.65
N ASP A 200 8.95 -3.59 17.03
CA ASP A 200 9.61 -3.08 18.23
C ASP A 200 10.52 -1.85 17.97
N ASP A 201 10.75 -1.50 16.69
CA ASP A 201 11.72 -0.47 16.27
C ASP A 201 11.06 0.66 15.44
N TRP A 202 9.77 0.92 15.65
CA TRP A 202 9.11 2.05 15.00
C TRP A 202 9.77 3.37 15.41
N PRO A 203 10.12 4.25 14.45
CA PRO A 203 10.60 5.58 14.78
C PRO A 203 9.47 6.38 15.45
N ASP A 204 9.84 7.36 16.26
CA ASP A 204 8.87 8.34 16.73
C ASP A 204 8.28 9.06 15.51
N TYR A 205 6.95 9.18 15.50
CA TYR A 205 6.23 9.79 14.40
C TYR A 205 6.46 11.30 14.45
N GLY A 206 6.84 11.89 13.31
CA GLY A 206 7.13 13.31 13.23
C GLY A 206 5.93 14.11 12.72
N LYS A 207 6.16 14.82 11.63
CA LYS A 207 5.14 15.56 10.88
C LYS A 207 5.06 15.01 9.47
N GLU A 208 3.84 14.75 9.02
CA GLU A 208 3.53 14.45 7.64
C GLU A 208 2.71 15.59 7.03
N THR A 209 3.03 16.02 5.81
CA THR A 209 2.21 16.94 5.03
C THR A 209 1.89 16.36 3.66
N VAL A 210 0.68 16.63 3.17
CA VAL A 210 0.17 16.18 1.88
C VAL A 210 -0.36 17.39 1.12
N THR A 211 0.34 17.75 0.05
CA THR A 211 -0.09 18.80 -0.88
C THR A 211 -0.55 18.15 -2.17
N ARG A 212 -1.73 18.52 -2.69
CA ARG A 212 -2.28 18.01 -3.95
C ARG A 212 -2.72 19.15 -4.85
N LYS A 213 -2.61 18.97 -6.16
CA LYS A 213 -3.02 19.98 -7.16
C LYS A 213 -4.53 20.21 -7.23
N ASP A 214 -5.32 19.20 -6.88
CA ASP A 214 -6.79 19.23 -6.97
C ASP A 214 -7.47 19.67 -5.67
N LEU A 215 -6.69 19.92 -4.61
CA LEU A 215 -7.16 20.50 -3.35
C LEU A 215 -6.67 21.94 -3.23
N ASP A 216 -7.51 22.80 -2.64
CA ASP A 216 -7.18 24.19 -2.32
C ASP A 216 -6.57 24.35 -0.91
N TYR A 217 -6.30 23.23 -0.24
CA TYR A 217 -5.69 23.16 1.07
C TYR A 217 -4.60 22.08 1.14
N GLU A 218 -3.71 22.20 2.13
CA GLU A 218 -2.76 21.17 2.52
C GLU A 218 -3.33 20.37 3.69
N MET A 219 -3.04 19.07 3.74
CA MET A 219 -3.27 18.27 4.95
C MET A 219 -1.96 18.13 5.72
N ALA A 220 -2.01 18.31 7.03
CA ALA A 220 -0.87 18.07 7.92
C ALA A 220 -1.27 17.16 9.08
N PHE A 221 -0.39 16.22 9.42
CA PHE A 221 -0.58 15.24 10.47
C PHE A 221 0.61 15.23 11.43
N GLU A 222 0.33 15.27 12.72
CA GLU A 222 1.34 15.34 13.79
C GLU A 222 0.96 14.39 14.94
N ASN A 223 1.90 14.12 15.84
CA ASN A 223 1.62 13.38 17.07
C ASN A 223 0.51 14.03 17.89
N ASN A 224 -0.41 13.21 18.39
CA ASN A 224 -1.48 13.63 19.28
C ASN A 224 -0.87 14.07 20.62
N PRO A 225 -0.99 15.35 21.02
CA PRO A 225 -0.36 15.85 22.24
C PRO A 225 -1.00 15.31 23.52
N ASN A 226 -2.18 14.67 23.42
CA ASN A 226 -3.00 14.27 24.57
C ASN A 226 -3.12 12.76 24.77
N GLU A 227 -2.58 11.94 23.85
CA GLU A 227 -2.63 10.46 23.87
C GLU A 227 -3.97 9.91 24.38
N ILE A 228 -5.00 9.97 23.54
CA ILE A 228 -6.37 9.62 23.92
C ILE A 228 -6.65 8.17 23.51
N GLU A 229 -7.04 7.34 24.47
CA GLU A 229 -7.43 5.94 24.22
C GLU A 229 -8.60 5.86 23.23
N GLY A 230 -8.53 4.90 22.31
CA GLY A 230 -9.54 4.68 21.27
C GLY A 230 -9.44 5.62 20.07
N LEU A 231 -8.51 6.57 20.08
CA LEU A 231 -8.20 7.45 18.94
C LEU A 231 -6.80 7.18 18.40
N SER A 232 -6.53 7.69 17.20
CA SER A 232 -5.19 7.61 16.61
C SER A 232 -4.16 8.31 17.50
N GLY A 233 -2.93 7.78 17.47
CA GLY A 233 -1.76 8.46 18.03
C GLY A 233 -1.40 9.74 17.27
N GLN A 234 -2.03 9.99 16.11
CA GLN A 234 -1.86 11.20 15.31
C GLN A 234 -3.15 12.03 15.27
N VAL A 235 -2.96 13.32 15.05
CA VAL A 235 -4.01 14.30 14.78
C VAL A 235 -3.76 14.97 13.43
N MET A 236 -4.82 15.45 12.81
CA MET A 236 -4.73 16.44 11.74
C MET A 236 -4.52 17.82 12.36
N THR A 237 -3.62 18.62 11.80
CA THR A 237 -3.40 20.02 12.20
C THR A 237 -3.75 21.02 11.11
N GLU A 238 -3.74 20.58 9.84
CA GLU A 238 -4.22 21.34 8.68
C GLU A 238 -5.06 20.40 7.82
N PRO A 239 -6.12 20.87 7.15
CA PRO A 239 -6.66 22.24 7.16
C PRO A 239 -7.45 22.63 8.42
N ILE A 240 -7.73 21.66 9.30
CA ILE A 240 -8.33 21.88 10.62
C ILE A 240 -7.59 21.03 11.65
N PHE A 241 -7.71 21.43 12.91
CA PHE A 241 -7.45 20.49 13.97
C PHE A 241 -8.55 19.42 14.01
N SER A 242 -8.17 18.15 13.92
CA SER A 242 -9.08 17.04 14.17
C SER A 242 -8.35 15.81 14.67
N TYR A 243 -8.96 15.09 15.60
CA TYR A 243 -8.55 13.73 15.92
C TYR A 243 -8.82 12.80 14.73
N LEU A 244 -7.98 11.78 14.59
CA LEU A 244 -8.08 10.80 13.51
C LEU A 244 -8.70 9.49 14.00
N ASN A 245 -9.41 8.83 13.08
CA ASN A 245 -9.84 7.46 13.26
C ASN A 245 -8.64 6.52 13.06
N ILE A 246 -8.37 5.66 14.05
CA ILE A 246 -7.22 4.74 14.04
C ILE A 246 -7.13 3.93 12.74
N THR A 247 -8.25 3.31 12.34
CA THR A 247 -8.30 2.37 11.22
C THR A 247 -8.19 3.10 9.88
N ASN A 248 -8.92 4.19 9.71
CA ASN A 248 -8.95 4.88 8.43
C ASN A 248 -7.68 5.70 8.19
N SER A 249 -7.05 6.24 9.24
CA SER A 249 -5.88 7.10 9.10
C SER A 249 -4.57 6.33 8.93
N SER A 250 -4.48 5.07 9.36
CA SER A 250 -3.21 4.36 9.46
C SER A 250 -2.48 4.21 8.13
N ALA A 251 -3.21 4.00 7.04
CA ALA A 251 -2.60 3.87 5.71
C ALA A 251 -1.94 5.19 5.27
N THR A 252 -2.54 6.33 5.61
CA THR A 252 -1.97 7.65 5.33
C THR A 252 -0.78 7.92 6.22
N THR A 253 -0.95 7.85 7.54
CA THR A 253 0.09 8.26 8.49
C THR A 253 1.28 7.30 8.50
N HIS A 254 1.09 6.00 8.25
CA HIS A 254 2.18 5.03 8.34
C HIS A 254 2.52 4.35 7.01
N GLY A 255 1.79 4.64 5.92
CA GLY A 255 1.94 3.93 4.65
C GLY A 255 3.26 4.16 3.94
N MET A 256 4.00 5.24 4.29
CA MET A 256 5.29 5.50 3.67
C MET A 256 6.32 4.43 4.07
N TRP A 257 6.26 3.97 5.33
CA TRP A 257 7.10 2.87 5.82
C TRP A 257 6.60 1.53 5.28
N GLY A 258 7.41 0.89 4.45
CA GLY A 258 7.04 -0.32 3.74
C GLY A 258 6.55 -0.06 2.31
N LEU A 259 6.67 1.16 1.80
CA LEU A 259 6.27 1.50 0.43
C LEU A 259 7.09 0.69 -0.59
N THR A 260 6.38 0.07 -1.53
CA THR A 260 6.96 -0.75 -2.60
C THR A 260 6.46 -0.31 -3.98
N ALA A 261 7.32 -0.46 -4.98
CA ALA A 261 7.04 -0.22 -6.39
C ALA A 261 6.71 -1.52 -7.15
N GLN A 262 6.06 -1.38 -8.31
CA GLN A 262 5.86 -2.45 -9.28
C GLN A 262 7.09 -2.62 -10.19
N SER A 263 7.72 -1.50 -10.56
CA SER A 263 8.89 -1.47 -11.44
C SER A 263 9.72 -0.20 -11.22
N CYS A 264 10.98 -0.26 -11.66
CA CYS A 264 11.85 0.91 -11.83
C CYS A 264 11.84 1.30 -13.31
N GLU A 265 11.58 2.57 -13.61
CA GLU A 265 11.39 3.07 -14.96
C GLU A 265 12.63 3.82 -15.46
N VAL A 266 13.18 4.71 -14.63
CA VAL A 266 14.33 5.55 -15.01
C VAL A 266 15.30 5.67 -13.84
N ILE A 267 16.52 5.15 -14.01
CA ILE A 267 17.62 5.28 -13.04
C ILE A 267 18.21 6.69 -13.14
N ALA A 268 18.45 7.34 -12.00
CA ALA A 268 19.06 8.67 -11.91
C ALA A 268 18.43 9.68 -12.91
N PRO A 269 17.10 9.92 -12.83
CA PRO A 269 16.36 10.68 -13.82
C PRO A 269 16.87 12.12 -13.94
N ASP A 270 17.04 12.58 -15.18
CA ASP A 270 17.35 13.97 -15.47
C ASP A 270 16.09 14.86 -15.45
N LYS A 271 16.26 16.16 -15.66
CA LYS A 271 15.12 17.10 -15.69
C LYS A 271 14.09 16.79 -16.78
N THR A 272 14.51 16.17 -17.87
CA THR A 272 13.62 15.80 -18.99
C THR A 272 12.73 14.65 -18.54
N ALA A 273 13.32 13.57 -18.02
CA ALA A 273 12.61 12.43 -17.48
C ALA A 273 11.66 12.85 -16.34
N MET A 274 12.13 13.71 -15.42
CA MET A 274 11.28 14.24 -14.34
C MET A 274 10.08 15.03 -14.88
N LYS A 275 10.21 15.71 -16.04
CA LYS A 275 9.09 16.45 -16.64
C LYS A 275 8.12 15.51 -17.38
N GLU A 276 8.65 14.53 -18.12
CA GLU A 276 7.86 13.58 -18.91
C GLU A 276 6.94 12.69 -18.06
N HIS A 277 7.28 12.49 -16.79
CA HIS A 277 6.51 11.67 -15.84
C HIS A 277 5.72 12.52 -14.84
N GLY A 278 5.57 13.82 -15.08
CA GLY A 278 4.81 14.72 -14.21
C GLY A 278 5.48 15.06 -12.88
N LEU A 279 6.74 14.69 -12.64
CA LEU A 279 7.44 14.85 -11.36
C LEU A 279 8.11 16.23 -11.16
N SER A 280 8.24 17.03 -12.23
CA SER A 280 8.69 18.42 -12.14
C SER A 280 7.63 19.35 -11.52
N ASP A 281 6.36 18.96 -11.64
CA ASP A 281 5.20 19.60 -11.04
C ASP A 281 4.23 18.46 -10.64
N PRO A 282 4.49 17.77 -9.52
CA PRO A 282 3.81 16.52 -9.17
C PRO A 282 2.33 16.73 -8.84
N PHE A 283 1.48 15.76 -9.17
CA PHE A 283 0.06 15.75 -8.78
C PHE A 283 -0.11 15.85 -7.27
N ALA A 284 0.70 15.09 -6.52
CA ALA A 284 0.76 15.16 -5.07
C ALA A 284 2.20 15.11 -4.55
N THR A 285 2.46 15.81 -3.45
CA THR A 285 3.73 15.74 -2.71
C THR A 285 3.42 15.39 -1.27
N VAL A 286 4.07 14.34 -0.76
CA VAL A 286 3.97 13.90 0.63
C VAL A 286 5.32 14.09 1.28
N ARG A 287 5.40 14.88 2.35
CA ARG A 287 6.61 15.05 3.13
C ARG A 287 6.43 14.44 4.51
N LEU A 288 7.34 13.57 4.93
CA LEU A 288 7.32 12.94 6.25
C LEU A 288 8.68 13.19 6.92
N SER A 289 8.68 13.95 8.01
CA SER A 289 9.92 14.37 8.68
C SER A 289 9.82 14.20 10.19
N GLY A 290 10.86 13.66 10.82
CA GLY A 290 10.96 13.46 12.27
C GLY A 290 12.41 13.39 12.72
N ASP A 291 12.67 12.86 13.91
CA ASP A 291 14.05 12.74 14.40
C ASP A 291 14.82 11.70 13.58
N GLY A 292 15.85 12.15 12.86
CA GLY A 292 16.70 11.30 12.04
C GLY A 292 16.19 10.97 10.63
N TYR A 293 15.04 11.51 10.20
CA TYR A 293 14.53 11.33 8.84
C TYR A 293 13.81 12.56 8.28
N ASP A 294 13.94 12.79 6.97
CA ASP A 294 13.19 13.79 6.19
C ASP A 294 12.99 13.21 4.79
N TYR A 295 11.76 12.78 4.53
CA TYR A 295 11.35 12.01 3.37
C TYR A 295 10.40 12.84 2.53
N THR A 296 10.55 12.81 1.21
CA THR A 296 9.60 13.45 0.30
C THR A 296 9.26 12.50 -0.85
N LEU A 297 8.00 12.08 -0.91
CA LEU A 297 7.44 11.30 -2.01
C LEU A 297 6.73 12.25 -2.97
N LYS A 298 7.18 12.27 -4.22
CA LYS A 298 6.52 12.97 -5.33
C LYS A 298 5.70 11.96 -6.11
N ILE A 299 4.42 12.25 -6.30
CA ILE A 299 3.47 11.45 -7.09
C ILE A 299 3.17 12.25 -8.35
N GLY A 300 3.65 11.78 -9.49
CA GLY A 300 3.56 12.40 -10.80
C GLY A 300 2.31 11.97 -11.56
N ASP A 301 2.48 11.71 -12.86
CA ASP A 301 1.38 11.39 -13.75
C ASP A 301 0.77 10.00 -13.47
N PRO A 302 -0.56 9.85 -13.59
CA PRO A 302 -1.25 8.57 -13.44
C PRO A 302 -1.04 7.66 -14.66
N VAL A 303 -1.00 6.36 -14.40
CA VAL A 303 -1.10 5.29 -15.40
C VAL A 303 -2.45 4.60 -15.24
N TYR A 304 -3.18 4.48 -16.35
CA TYR A 304 -4.55 3.95 -16.37
C TYR A 304 -4.57 2.46 -16.73
N ALA A 305 -5.48 1.71 -16.09
CA ALA A 305 -5.67 0.29 -16.37
C ALA A 305 -6.21 0.06 -17.78
N THR A 306 -5.76 -1.00 -18.45
CA THR A 306 -6.30 -1.46 -19.74
C THR A 306 -7.43 -2.46 -19.55
N ALA A 307 -8.46 -2.39 -20.40
CA ALA A 307 -9.58 -3.31 -20.34
C ALA A 307 -9.23 -4.67 -20.99
N GLY A 308 -8.65 -5.59 -20.22
CA GLY A 308 -8.36 -6.96 -20.67
C GLY A 308 -7.40 -7.01 -21.88
N ASP A 309 -7.68 -7.90 -22.85
CA ASP A 309 -6.90 -8.05 -24.10
C ASP A 309 -7.12 -6.90 -25.12
N SER A 310 -7.89 -5.86 -24.75
CA SER A 310 -8.08 -4.70 -25.62
C SER A 310 -7.04 -3.61 -25.33
N SER A 311 -6.67 -2.85 -26.37
CA SER A 311 -5.81 -1.66 -26.23
C SER A 311 -6.57 -0.44 -25.70
N GLU A 312 -7.81 -0.59 -25.22
CA GLU A 312 -8.60 0.51 -24.70
C GLU A 312 -8.27 0.74 -23.21
N THR A 313 -7.86 1.96 -22.89
CA THR A 313 -7.62 2.43 -21.52
C THR A 313 -8.95 2.71 -20.83
N THR A 314 -9.07 2.29 -19.57
CA THR A 314 -10.19 2.63 -18.69
C THR A 314 -9.93 3.95 -17.96
N ASP A 315 -10.96 4.53 -17.33
CA ASP A 315 -10.80 5.70 -16.45
C ASP A 315 -10.23 5.35 -15.06
N THR A 316 -9.88 4.08 -14.82
CA THR A 316 -9.33 3.63 -13.53
C THR A 316 -7.82 3.78 -13.52
N VAL A 317 -7.31 4.56 -12.58
CA VAL A 317 -5.86 4.68 -12.36
C VAL A 317 -5.34 3.41 -11.68
N SER A 318 -4.37 2.74 -12.30
CA SER A 318 -3.73 1.54 -11.75
C SER A 318 -2.44 1.84 -10.99
N ALA A 319 -1.73 2.89 -11.38
CA ALA A 319 -0.44 3.25 -10.81
C ALA A 319 -0.12 4.73 -11.03
N TYR A 320 0.94 5.21 -10.39
CA TYR A 320 1.52 6.53 -10.63
C TYR A 320 3.02 6.41 -10.79
N TYR A 321 3.60 7.32 -11.59
CA TYR A 321 5.04 7.54 -11.56
C TYR A 321 5.41 8.27 -10.28
N CYS A 322 6.38 7.75 -9.54
CA CYS A 322 6.82 8.28 -8.25
C CYS A 322 8.33 8.51 -8.20
N TYR A 323 8.75 9.53 -7.47
CA TYR A 323 10.15 9.79 -7.14
C TYR A 323 10.28 10.06 -5.65
N PHE A 324 11.27 9.42 -5.01
CA PHE A 324 11.39 9.42 -3.56
C PHE A 324 12.72 10.03 -3.11
N GLU A 325 12.64 11.19 -2.48
CA GLU A 325 13.76 11.93 -1.90
C GLU A 325 13.96 11.59 -0.42
N GLY A 326 15.21 11.68 0.05
CA GLY A 326 15.56 11.47 1.46
C GLY A 326 15.86 10.02 1.86
N VAL A 327 15.69 9.06 0.93
CA VAL A 327 16.03 7.65 1.15
C VAL A 327 17.27 7.26 0.33
N LYS A 328 18.19 6.50 0.95
CA LYS A 328 19.43 6.08 0.29
C LYS A 328 19.17 4.94 -0.69
N GLY A 329 19.70 5.09 -1.90
CA GLY A 329 19.69 4.04 -2.92
C GLY A 329 18.35 3.83 -3.60
N VAL A 330 17.55 4.89 -3.72
CA VAL A 330 16.27 4.88 -4.46
C VAL A 330 16.18 6.05 -5.44
N ASP A 331 17.31 6.57 -5.93
CA ASP A 331 17.37 7.66 -6.91
C ASP A 331 16.92 7.20 -8.31
N ALA A 332 15.61 7.01 -8.48
CA ALA A 332 14.97 6.57 -9.71
C ALA A 332 13.48 6.97 -9.75
N ILE A 333 12.92 7.01 -10.96
CA ILE A 333 11.48 7.04 -11.18
C ILE A 333 10.97 5.61 -11.08
N TYR A 334 9.96 5.39 -10.23
CA TYR A 334 9.30 4.11 -10.03
C TYR A 334 7.86 4.17 -10.47
N LEU A 335 7.31 3.05 -10.89
CA LEU A 335 5.88 2.87 -11.04
C LEU A 335 5.32 2.26 -9.75
N VAL A 336 4.43 2.96 -9.06
CA VAL A 336 3.86 2.53 -7.77
C VAL A 336 2.35 2.32 -7.92
N SER A 337 1.85 1.20 -7.40
CA SER A 337 0.42 0.87 -7.43
C SER A 337 -0.42 1.98 -6.80
N ALA A 338 -1.55 2.34 -7.42
CA ALA A 338 -2.47 3.32 -6.85
C ALA A 338 -2.97 2.89 -5.46
N ASP A 339 -3.15 1.58 -5.24
CA ASP A 339 -3.54 1.00 -3.95
C ASP A 339 -2.51 1.24 -2.82
N ASN A 340 -1.25 1.49 -3.17
CA ASN A 340 -0.17 1.79 -2.21
C ASN A 340 0.00 3.30 -1.98
N LEU A 341 -0.84 4.14 -2.59
CA LEU A 341 -0.73 5.60 -2.57
C LEU A 341 -2.02 6.24 -2.06
N PRO A 342 -2.40 6.05 -0.78
CA PRO A 342 -3.60 6.65 -0.21
C PRO A 342 -3.62 8.18 -0.40
N TRP A 343 -2.44 8.81 -0.39
CA TRP A 343 -2.27 10.26 -0.60
C TRP A 343 -2.75 10.78 -1.95
N ALA A 344 -2.84 9.93 -2.97
CA ALA A 344 -3.35 10.36 -4.27
C ALA A 344 -4.87 10.59 -4.27
N THR A 345 -5.59 10.05 -3.29
CA THR A 345 -7.07 10.09 -3.27
C THR A 345 -7.67 10.60 -1.96
N ILE A 346 -6.97 10.49 -0.84
CA ILE A 346 -7.43 10.91 0.49
C ILE A 346 -8.00 12.32 0.54
N LYS A 347 -9.14 12.45 1.20
CA LYS A 347 -9.69 13.71 1.69
C LYS A 347 -9.66 13.76 3.20
N ALA A 348 -9.75 14.96 3.75
CA ALA A 348 -9.70 15.13 5.19
C ALA A 348 -10.82 14.34 5.91
N GLU A 349 -12.02 14.28 5.32
CA GLU A 349 -13.16 13.57 5.90
C GLU A 349 -12.99 12.04 5.96
N ASP A 350 -12.07 11.47 5.16
CA ASP A 350 -11.87 10.02 5.10
C ASP A 350 -11.15 9.49 6.36
N VAL A 351 -10.34 10.34 7.01
CA VAL A 351 -9.42 9.92 8.08
C VAL A 351 -9.75 10.48 9.46
N ILE A 352 -10.55 11.54 9.54
CA ILE A 352 -10.95 12.12 10.83
C ILE A 352 -11.91 11.21 11.59
N THR A 353 -11.90 11.33 12.90
CA THR A 353 -12.85 10.60 13.75
C THR A 353 -14.25 11.21 13.66
N SER A 354 -15.28 10.36 13.70
CA SER A 354 -16.66 10.79 13.87
C SER A 354 -17.10 10.88 15.34
N LEU A 355 -16.22 10.52 16.27
CA LEU A 355 -16.55 10.46 17.70
C LEU A 355 -16.49 11.85 18.35
N MET A 356 -17.60 12.29 18.97
CA MET A 356 -17.64 13.53 19.76
C MET A 356 -17.01 13.41 21.15
N THR A 357 -16.72 12.18 21.57
CA THR A 357 -15.96 11.85 22.77
C THR A 357 -15.54 10.38 22.65
N SER A 358 -14.38 10.03 23.22
CA SER A 358 -13.93 8.63 23.34
C SER A 358 -14.09 8.09 24.77
N ASN A 359 -14.70 8.86 25.67
CA ASN A 359 -14.82 8.46 27.07
C ASN A 359 -15.75 7.26 27.23
N TYR A 360 -15.31 6.26 27.98
CA TYR A 360 -16.22 5.20 28.40
C TYR A 360 -17.22 5.75 29.40
N LEU A 361 -18.50 5.39 29.25
CA LEU A 361 -19.57 5.84 30.13
C LEU A 361 -19.29 5.51 31.61
N VAL A 362 -18.60 4.39 31.87
CA VAL A 362 -18.19 3.97 33.24
C VAL A 362 -17.11 4.85 33.87
N ASP A 363 -16.40 5.66 33.09
CA ASP A 363 -15.37 6.58 33.58
C ASP A 363 -15.91 7.99 33.83
N LEU A 364 -17.13 8.27 33.36
CA LEU A 364 -17.78 9.56 33.55
C LEU A 364 -18.26 9.72 34.99
N LYS A 365 -17.99 10.90 35.54
CA LYS A 365 -18.60 11.42 36.76
C LYS A 365 -19.99 11.94 36.45
N ASP A 366 -20.10 12.78 35.40
CA ASP A 366 -21.37 13.32 34.94
C ASP A 366 -21.30 13.81 33.48
N VAL A 367 -22.47 14.00 32.89
CA VAL A 367 -22.65 14.73 31.62
C VAL A 367 -23.49 15.97 31.90
N GLU A 368 -22.88 17.14 31.74
CA GLU A 368 -23.54 18.44 31.92
C GLU A 368 -23.99 18.99 30.56
N VAL A 369 -25.26 19.38 30.45
CA VAL A 369 -25.84 19.97 29.26
C VAL A 369 -26.39 21.36 29.58
N VAL A 370 -25.91 22.37 28.86
CA VAL A 370 -26.42 23.74 28.90
C VAL A 370 -27.08 24.05 27.55
N TYR A 371 -28.40 24.10 27.51
CA TYR A 371 -29.17 24.42 26.30
C TYR A 371 -29.94 25.73 26.47
N ASN A 372 -29.67 26.73 25.63
CA ASN A 372 -30.22 28.08 25.72
C ASN A 372 -30.16 28.65 27.16
N GLY A 373 -29.03 28.44 27.84
CA GLY A 373 -28.79 28.89 29.22
C GLY A 373 -29.41 28.02 30.32
N LYS A 374 -30.20 26.99 29.98
CA LYS A 374 -30.75 26.03 30.96
C LYS A 374 -29.78 24.87 31.15
N LYS A 375 -29.29 24.70 32.39
CA LYS A 375 -28.41 23.60 32.80
C LYS A 375 -29.19 22.36 33.22
N THR A 376 -28.75 21.19 32.77
CA THR A 376 -29.19 19.85 33.19
C THR A 376 -27.94 19.00 33.43
N VAL A 377 -27.88 18.24 34.52
CA VAL A 377 -26.72 17.39 34.85
C VAL A 377 -27.18 15.96 34.99
N TYR A 378 -26.49 15.04 34.31
CA TYR A 378 -26.69 13.59 34.41
C TYR A 378 -25.52 12.99 35.18
N GLU A 379 -25.69 12.76 36.48
CA GLU A 379 -24.68 12.14 37.33
C GLU A 379 -24.64 10.64 37.09
N VAL A 380 -23.44 10.08 36.91
CA VAL A 380 -23.23 8.67 36.53
C VAL A 380 -22.51 7.93 37.67
N GLU A 381 -23.15 6.91 38.22
CA GLU A 381 -22.54 5.96 39.15
C GLU A 381 -22.21 4.65 38.41
N SER A 382 -21.06 4.06 38.71
CA SER A 382 -20.60 2.83 38.06
C SER A 382 -19.93 1.90 39.08
N SER A 383 -19.96 0.60 38.80
CA SER A 383 -19.38 -0.43 39.67
C SER A 383 -17.85 -0.47 39.67
N GLY A 384 -17.21 0.23 38.73
CA GLY A 384 -15.77 0.23 38.46
C GLY A 384 -15.43 1.24 37.37
N THR A 385 -14.28 1.05 36.70
CA THR A 385 -13.81 1.87 35.57
C THR A 385 -13.55 1.02 34.32
N SER A 386 -13.28 1.66 33.19
CA SER A 386 -12.93 0.98 31.94
C SER A 386 -11.71 0.07 32.08
N ALA A 387 -10.78 0.39 32.98
CA ALA A 387 -9.58 -0.39 33.29
C ALA A 387 -9.85 -1.73 34.01
N ASP A 388 -11.05 -1.92 34.57
CA ASP A 388 -11.43 -3.17 35.24
C ASP A 388 -11.83 -4.22 34.18
N THR A 389 -10.86 -4.94 33.62
CA THR A 389 -11.09 -5.91 32.53
C THR A 389 -11.09 -7.37 32.98
N ASP A 390 -11.78 -8.23 32.23
CA ASP A 390 -11.69 -9.68 32.36
C ASP A 390 -10.40 -10.23 31.72
N SER A 391 -10.29 -11.56 31.66
CA SER A 391 -9.14 -12.25 31.07
C SER A 391 -9.00 -12.05 29.55
N ASP A 392 -10.06 -11.62 28.88
CA ASP A 392 -10.09 -11.35 27.44
C ASP A 392 -9.89 -9.84 27.15
N GLY A 393 -9.63 -9.02 28.19
CA GLY A 393 -9.44 -7.57 28.07
C GLY A 393 -10.74 -6.79 27.93
N LYS A 394 -11.91 -7.41 28.13
CA LYS A 394 -13.20 -6.72 28.07
C LYS A 394 -13.52 -6.06 29.41
N THR A 395 -13.96 -4.80 29.38
CA THR A 395 -14.38 -4.12 30.60
C THR A 395 -15.52 -4.85 31.31
N THR A 396 -15.36 -5.05 32.61
CA THR A 396 -16.34 -5.68 33.51
C THR A 396 -17.16 -4.65 34.28
N ALA A 397 -16.72 -3.39 34.29
CA ALA A 397 -17.45 -2.30 34.91
C ALA A 397 -18.79 -2.05 34.23
N GLN A 398 -19.79 -1.65 35.02
CA GLN A 398 -21.12 -1.34 34.54
C GLN A 398 -21.58 -0.01 35.12
N VAL A 399 -22.33 0.75 34.35
CA VAL A 399 -23.11 1.87 34.88
C VAL A 399 -24.23 1.28 35.73
N THR A 400 -24.25 1.65 37.01
CA THR A 400 -25.20 1.10 37.98
C THR A 400 -26.38 2.03 38.20
N LYS A 401 -26.20 3.33 37.97
CA LYS A 401 -27.23 4.33 38.21
C LYS A 401 -26.92 5.62 37.45
N VAL A 402 -27.97 6.28 36.98
CA VAL A 402 -27.88 7.63 36.42
C VAL A 402 -28.96 8.49 37.07
N THR A 403 -28.59 9.70 37.53
CA THR A 403 -29.53 10.63 38.16
C THR A 403 -29.50 12.01 37.54
N THR A 404 -30.66 12.65 37.45
CA THR A 404 -30.78 14.06 37.04
C THR A 404 -31.86 14.75 37.87
N ASP A 405 -31.59 15.95 38.37
CA ASP A 405 -32.49 16.72 39.24
C ASP A 405 -33.09 15.90 40.40
N GLY A 406 -32.29 14.99 40.98
CA GLY A 406 -32.70 14.11 42.08
C GLY A 406 -33.62 12.94 41.69
N LYS A 407 -33.87 12.73 40.39
CA LYS A 407 -34.61 11.58 39.85
C LYS A 407 -33.64 10.56 39.25
N GLU A 408 -33.93 9.28 39.49
CA GLU A 408 -33.22 8.17 38.86
C GLU A 408 -33.78 7.92 37.45
N LEU A 409 -32.88 7.73 36.49
CA LEU A 409 -33.20 7.43 35.09
C LEU A 409 -33.01 5.95 34.79
N ASP A 410 -33.70 5.47 33.76
CA ASP A 410 -33.42 4.15 33.20
C ASP A 410 -32.02 4.14 32.57
N VAL A 411 -31.16 3.24 33.05
CA VAL A 411 -29.75 3.17 32.65
C VAL A 411 -29.59 2.78 31.19
N ASP A 412 -30.43 1.90 30.66
CA ASP A 412 -30.30 1.44 29.28
C ASP A 412 -30.76 2.53 28.30
N ASN A 413 -31.85 3.24 28.62
CA ASN A 413 -32.24 4.44 27.87
C ASN A 413 -31.14 5.51 27.89
N PHE A 414 -30.47 5.72 29.04
CA PHE A 414 -29.35 6.68 29.10
C PHE A 414 -28.15 6.22 28.26
N LYS A 415 -27.82 4.93 28.23
CA LYS A 415 -26.79 4.40 27.32
C LYS A 415 -27.13 4.69 25.86
N THR A 416 -28.38 4.48 25.45
CA THR A 416 -28.85 4.82 24.10
C THR A 416 -28.74 6.32 23.82
N PHE A 417 -29.11 7.17 24.77
CA PHE A 417 -28.91 8.62 24.65
C PHE A 417 -27.44 9.01 24.50
N TYR A 418 -26.56 8.40 25.28
CA TYR A 418 -25.12 8.62 25.18
C TYR A 418 -24.56 8.16 23.83
N GLN A 419 -25.03 7.03 23.29
CA GLN A 419 -24.67 6.56 21.95
C GLN A 419 -25.13 7.52 20.86
N TYR A 420 -26.34 8.07 20.97
CA TYR A 420 -26.84 9.10 20.04
C TYR A 420 -25.91 10.34 20.03
N LEU A 421 -25.46 10.78 21.21
CA LEU A 421 -24.52 11.89 21.36
C LEU A 421 -23.16 11.61 20.71
N MET A 422 -22.63 10.40 20.91
CA MET A 422 -21.40 9.96 20.23
C MET A 422 -21.56 9.89 18.71
N GLY A 423 -22.76 9.60 18.22
CA GLY A 423 -23.12 9.51 16.79
C GLY A 423 -23.42 10.85 16.12
N CYS A 424 -22.96 11.98 16.65
CA CYS A 424 -23.10 13.27 15.98
C CYS A 424 -22.51 13.22 14.56
N PRO A 425 -23.24 13.69 13.53
CA PRO A 425 -22.75 13.68 12.16
C PRO A 425 -21.44 14.46 11.99
N THR A 426 -20.49 13.90 11.25
CA THR A 426 -19.17 14.52 10.96
C THR A 426 -18.88 14.62 9.47
N ASN A 427 -19.93 14.55 8.65
CA ASN A 427 -19.84 14.45 7.20
C ASN A 427 -19.54 15.77 6.48
N GLU A 428 -19.54 16.90 7.17
CA GLU A 428 -19.23 18.21 6.61
C GLU A 428 -18.20 18.91 7.51
N ILE A 429 -16.94 18.91 7.07
CA ILE A 429 -15.86 19.64 7.72
C ILE A 429 -16.15 21.14 7.62
N TYR A 430 -15.87 21.87 8.69
CA TYR A 430 -16.08 23.31 8.73
C TYR A 430 -14.83 24.04 9.20
N PHE A 431 -14.30 24.90 8.33
CA PHE A 431 -13.02 25.60 8.55
C PHE A 431 -13.16 26.94 9.29
N THR A 432 -14.37 27.48 9.38
CA THR A 432 -14.60 28.82 9.91
C THR A 432 -15.01 28.75 11.37
N ASP A 433 -14.22 29.38 12.24
CA ASP A 433 -14.62 29.54 13.64
C ASP A 433 -15.97 30.29 13.73
N PRO A 434 -16.96 29.75 14.48
CA PRO A 434 -18.24 30.40 14.64
C PRO A 434 -18.13 31.64 15.55
N GLU A 435 -18.88 32.69 15.21
CA GLU A 435 -19.03 33.88 16.06
C GLU A 435 -20.22 33.74 17.02
N GLY A 436 -20.15 34.42 18.16
CA GLY A 436 -21.24 34.49 19.15
C GLY A 436 -21.14 33.46 20.27
N GLU A 437 -22.22 33.30 21.03
CA GLU A 437 -22.30 32.34 22.13
C GLU A 437 -22.86 30.99 21.66
N SER A 438 -22.33 29.90 22.21
CA SER A 438 -22.87 28.57 21.99
C SER A 438 -24.28 28.47 22.57
N TYR A 439 -25.20 27.89 21.80
CA TYR A 439 -26.59 27.71 22.25
C TYR A 439 -26.83 26.33 22.87
N LEU A 440 -25.89 25.41 22.67
CA LEU A 440 -25.81 24.11 23.32
C LEU A 440 -24.36 23.84 23.69
N THR A 441 -24.10 23.55 24.96
CA THR A 441 -22.80 23.09 25.47
C THR A 441 -23.03 21.76 26.19
N ILE A 442 -22.20 20.77 25.88
CA ILE A 442 -22.21 19.45 26.49
C ILE A 442 -20.82 19.21 27.07
N THR A 443 -20.72 19.02 28.38
CA THR A 443 -19.46 18.73 29.07
C THR A 443 -19.50 17.30 29.59
N PHE A 444 -18.46 16.53 29.28
CA PHE A 444 -18.26 15.17 29.75
C PHE A 444 -17.21 15.20 30.85
N ASP A 445 -17.65 15.25 32.11
CA ASP A 445 -16.73 15.28 33.24
C ASP A 445 -16.35 13.85 33.64
N ARG A 446 -15.05 13.54 33.64
CA ARG A 446 -14.53 12.23 34.05
C ARG A 446 -14.21 12.20 35.54
N LYS A 447 -14.24 11.00 36.12
CA LYS A 447 -13.87 10.74 37.52
C LYS A 447 -12.41 11.11 37.83
N ASP A 448 -11.53 11.11 36.84
CA ASP A 448 -10.11 11.50 36.96
C ASP A 448 -9.86 13.01 36.82
N GLY A 449 -10.92 13.81 36.62
CA GLY A 449 -10.86 15.26 36.50
C GLY A 449 -10.55 15.77 35.09
N LYS A 450 -10.32 14.90 34.11
CA LYS A 450 -10.31 15.28 32.69
C LYS A 450 -11.74 15.56 32.21
N LYS A 451 -11.88 16.32 31.13
CA LYS A 451 -13.18 16.61 30.52
C LYS A 451 -13.08 16.83 29.02
N ASP A 452 -14.16 16.48 28.33
CA ASP A 452 -14.42 16.93 26.96
C ASP A 452 -15.56 17.96 26.95
N VAL A 453 -15.50 18.93 26.05
CA VAL A 453 -16.52 19.97 25.88
C VAL A 453 -16.92 20.04 24.41
N MET A 454 -18.16 19.72 24.12
CA MET A 454 -18.78 19.91 22.81
C MET A 454 -19.68 21.15 22.85
N GLU A 455 -19.43 22.09 21.96
CA GLU A 455 -20.21 23.32 21.83
C GLU A 455 -20.84 23.42 20.45
N LEU A 456 -22.10 23.88 20.40
CA LEU A 456 -22.79 24.10 19.14
C LEU A 456 -23.22 25.55 18.99
N TYR A 457 -22.92 26.08 17.81
CA TYR A 457 -23.16 27.46 17.41
C TYR A 457 -24.13 27.48 16.23
N LYS A 458 -24.97 28.52 16.15
CA LYS A 458 -25.89 28.68 15.01
C LYS A 458 -25.12 29.23 13.82
N ASP A 459 -25.18 28.52 12.70
CA ASP A 459 -24.64 29.01 11.41
C ASP A 459 -25.78 29.48 10.48
N SER A 460 -26.86 28.69 10.41
CA SER A 460 -28.06 29.09 9.69
C SER A 460 -29.31 28.53 10.37
N SER A 461 -30.49 28.80 9.80
CA SER A 461 -31.76 28.21 10.29
C SER A 461 -31.80 26.68 10.27
N ARG A 462 -30.89 26.03 9.53
CA ARG A 462 -30.85 24.56 9.37
C ARG A 462 -29.50 23.96 9.74
N ARG A 463 -28.50 24.78 10.09
CA ARG A 463 -27.13 24.31 10.31
C ARG A 463 -26.56 24.81 11.62
N SER A 464 -25.74 23.97 12.23
CA SER A 464 -24.97 24.31 13.42
C SER A 464 -23.52 23.89 13.26
N VAL A 465 -22.62 24.71 13.80
CA VAL A 465 -21.19 24.43 13.82
C VAL A 465 -20.84 23.82 15.16
N VAL A 466 -20.08 22.74 15.14
CA VAL A 466 -19.61 22.01 16.31
C VAL A 466 -18.17 22.42 16.60
N LYS A 467 -17.93 22.86 17.83
CA LYS A 467 -16.59 22.95 18.41
C LYS A 467 -16.39 21.84 19.42
N LEU A 468 -15.32 21.06 19.27
CA LEU A 468 -14.92 20.03 20.23
C LEU A 468 -13.64 20.49 20.93
N ASN A 469 -13.67 20.58 22.26
CA ASN A 469 -12.53 21.00 23.08
C ASN A 469 -11.92 22.34 22.66
N GLY A 470 -12.75 23.26 22.15
CA GLY A 470 -12.34 24.59 21.68
C GLY A 470 -11.94 24.65 20.20
N GLU A 471 -11.91 23.52 19.51
CA GLU A 471 -11.51 23.41 18.10
C GLU A 471 -12.75 23.26 17.21
N THR A 472 -12.85 24.07 16.16
CA THR A 472 -13.96 23.98 15.20
C THR A 472 -13.71 22.82 14.25
N SER A 473 -14.65 21.88 14.18
CA SER A 473 -14.44 20.64 13.43
C SER A 473 -15.51 20.37 12.37
N PHE A 474 -16.80 20.55 12.71
CA PHE A 474 -17.89 20.06 11.86
C PHE A 474 -19.04 21.06 11.71
N ARG A 475 -19.77 20.96 10.60
CA ARG A 475 -21.09 21.57 10.43
C ARG A 475 -22.15 20.48 10.29
N ILE A 476 -23.20 20.55 11.09
CA ILE A 476 -24.25 19.54 11.16
C ILE A 476 -25.63 20.13 10.85
N GLN A 477 -26.61 19.28 10.55
CA GLN A 477 -28.01 19.71 10.50
C GLN A 477 -28.50 20.04 11.92
N SER A 478 -29.24 21.14 12.06
CA SER A 478 -29.85 21.51 13.35
C SER A 478 -30.89 20.49 13.83
N THR A 479 -31.42 19.64 12.94
CA THR A 479 -32.33 18.55 13.30
C THR A 479 -31.70 17.54 14.26
N TRP A 480 -30.38 17.33 14.20
CA TRP A 480 -29.70 16.49 15.17
C TRP A 480 -29.82 17.06 16.59
N VAL A 481 -29.75 18.39 16.71
CA VAL A 481 -29.91 19.09 18.00
C VAL A 481 -31.37 19.06 18.47
N ASP A 482 -32.32 19.23 17.55
CA ASP A 482 -33.74 19.11 17.86
C ASP A 482 -34.08 17.73 18.45
N THR A 483 -33.56 16.66 17.83
CA THR A 483 -33.70 15.28 18.33
C THR A 483 -32.95 15.08 19.64
N PHE A 484 -31.74 15.61 19.79
CA PHE A 484 -30.99 15.56 21.05
C PHE A 484 -31.79 16.15 22.21
N VAL A 485 -32.35 17.35 22.04
CA VAL A 485 -33.17 18.03 23.04
C VAL A 485 -34.46 17.26 23.31
N ALA A 486 -35.12 16.74 22.27
CA ALA A 486 -36.30 15.89 22.45
C ALA A 486 -35.97 14.62 23.25
N ASN A 487 -34.80 14.02 23.04
CA ASN A 487 -34.34 12.86 23.78
C ASN A 487 -34.07 13.16 25.26
N MET A 488 -33.60 14.36 25.61
CA MET A 488 -33.50 14.79 27.01
C MET A 488 -34.88 14.75 27.70
N ASP A 489 -35.93 15.23 27.02
CA ASP A 489 -37.29 15.19 27.56
C ASP A 489 -37.84 13.75 27.66
N ARG A 490 -37.52 12.88 26.70
CA ARG A 490 -37.91 11.46 26.72
C ARG A 490 -37.27 10.74 27.90
N LEU A 491 -35.99 10.96 28.16
CA LEU A 491 -35.28 10.42 29.32
C LEU A 491 -35.98 10.77 30.63
N LEU A 492 -36.35 12.05 30.82
CA LEU A 492 -37.04 12.52 32.03
C LEU A 492 -38.42 11.89 32.23
N LYS A 493 -39.08 11.46 31.14
CA LYS A 493 -40.39 10.79 31.16
C LYS A 493 -40.28 9.26 31.24
N GLY A 494 -39.08 8.70 31.13
CA GLY A 494 -38.87 7.25 31.00
C GLY A 494 -39.34 6.69 29.65
N GLU A 495 -39.41 7.54 28.62
CA GLU A 495 -39.75 7.14 27.25
C GLU A 495 -38.50 6.68 26.49
N ALA A 496 -38.68 5.82 25.49
CA ALA A 496 -37.58 5.33 24.66
C ALA A 496 -36.93 6.46 23.85
N VAL A 497 -35.61 6.52 23.88
CA VAL A 497 -34.79 7.48 23.14
C VAL A 497 -34.92 7.26 21.63
N ASP A 498 -34.97 8.34 20.85
CA ASP A 498 -34.87 8.26 19.40
C ASP A 498 -33.41 8.07 18.97
N GLU A 499 -33.15 7.00 18.24
CA GLU A 499 -31.81 6.69 17.72
C GLU A 499 -31.56 7.29 16.33
N ASN A 500 -32.60 7.84 15.68
CA ASN A 500 -32.49 8.33 14.31
C ASN A 500 -31.96 9.77 14.26
N TYR A 501 -30.98 10.01 13.38
CA TYR A 501 -30.46 11.34 13.05
C TYR A 501 -30.50 11.63 11.55
#